data_AF-A0A9E3Y056-F1
#
_entry.id   AF-A0A9E3Y056-F1
#
_cell.length_a   1.000
_cell.length_b   1.000
_cell.length_c   1.000
_cell.angle_alpha   90.00
_cell.angle_beta   90.00
_cell.angle_gamma   90.00
#
_symmetry.space_group_name_H-M   'P 1'
#
loop_
_entity.id
_entity.type
_entity.pdbx_description
1 polymer ?
#
loop_
_entity_poly.entity_id
_entity_poly.type
_entity_poly.pdbx_seq_one_letter_code
_entity_poly.pdbx_strand_id
1 'polypeptide(L)'
;MLSARRAVVAVLLASAVVAGCHGPAAEPVPNTVGSLPEPSDPGTLLPVVVVTDPPGEGTAPPGALFAGDFCTSLTEADISAVVFSGLGRGSLSDVPTAALDGCSYPVAAGGEEFSVVVTARSQADFAAPATGDEAIDELAGVGEAARGVTRASGYEVYVKVPNGWFSVLTPDATSATALARRAAERADQG
;
A
#
# COMPACT_ATOMS: atom_id res chain seq x y z
N MET A 1 12.69 -23.02 -30.00
CA MET A 1 13.96 -22.46 -30.48
C MET A 1 14.04 -21.00 -30.04
N LEU A 2 15.08 -20.65 -29.28
CA LEU A 2 15.79 -19.35 -29.15
C LEU A 2 14.97 -18.04 -29.22
N SER A 3 15.20 -17.00 -28.41
CA SER A 3 16.21 -16.71 -27.39
C SER A 3 15.86 -15.32 -26.81
N ALA A 4 16.13 -15.12 -25.53
CA ALA A 4 16.07 -13.84 -24.83
C ALA A 4 16.95 -12.77 -25.46
N ARG A 5 16.57 -11.48 -25.38
CA ARG A 5 17.54 -10.37 -25.39
C ARG A 5 17.19 -9.30 -24.36
N ARG A 6 18.22 -9.04 -23.54
CA ARG A 6 18.32 -8.14 -22.40
C ARG A 6 18.34 -6.66 -22.81
N ALA A 7 17.99 -5.84 -21.83
CA ALA A 7 18.10 -4.38 -21.78
C ALA A 7 19.53 -3.85 -21.98
N VAL A 8 19.63 -2.58 -22.41
CA VAL A 8 20.78 -1.71 -22.16
C VAL A 8 20.25 -0.29 -21.91
N VAL A 9 20.42 0.20 -20.68
CA VAL A 9 20.24 1.61 -20.30
C VAL A 9 21.59 2.30 -20.46
N ALA A 10 21.64 3.39 -21.21
CA ALA A 10 22.85 4.18 -21.42
C ALA A 10 22.96 5.26 -20.32
N VAL A 11 24.03 5.17 -19.53
CA VAL A 11 24.49 6.22 -18.61
C VAL A 11 25.55 7.05 -19.34
N LEU A 12 25.36 8.37 -19.43
CA LEU A 12 26.35 9.31 -19.96
C LEU A 12 26.81 10.23 -18.85
N LEU A 13 28.04 9.99 -18.38
CA LEU A 13 28.86 10.90 -17.59
C LEU A 13 29.68 11.78 -18.55
N ALA A 14 29.73 13.08 -18.28
CA ALA A 14 30.70 13.98 -18.88
C ALA A 14 31.34 14.87 -17.80
N SER A 15 32.65 14.73 -17.66
CA SER A 15 33.53 15.53 -16.82
C SER A 15 34.48 16.34 -17.70
N ALA A 16 34.88 17.55 -17.26
CA ALA A 16 36.18 18.25 -17.45
C ALA A 16 36.01 19.77 -17.66
N VAL A 17 36.92 20.72 -17.33
CA VAL A 17 38.08 20.89 -16.43
C VAL A 17 38.50 22.40 -16.57
N VAL A 18 38.70 23.10 -15.44
CA VAL A 18 39.72 24.12 -15.04
C VAL A 18 40.21 25.24 -16.01
N ALA A 19 40.26 26.50 -15.52
CA ALA A 19 41.50 27.30 -15.25
C ALA A 19 41.29 28.83 -15.12
N GLY A 20 41.95 29.46 -14.14
CA GLY A 20 42.21 30.92 -14.11
C GLY A 20 42.59 31.50 -12.74
N CYS A 21 43.88 31.57 -12.43
CA CYS A 21 44.50 32.16 -11.22
C CYS A 21 44.56 33.71 -11.25
N HIS A 22 44.64 34.38 -10.09
CA HIS A 22 45.53 35.53 -9.74
C HIS A 22 45.24 35.96 -8.27
N GLY A 23 46.27 36.02 -7.41
CA GLY A 23 46.24 36.70 -6.07
C GLY A 23 47.13 37.95 -6.09
N PRO A 24 47.61 38.52 -4.95
CA PRO A 24 47.11 38.55 -3.55
C PRO A 24 47.02 40.00 -2.97
N ALA A 25 46.37 40.24 -1.83
CA ALA A 25 46.64 41.40 -0.94
C ALA A 25 46.07 41.18 0.47
N ALA A 26 46.84 41.56 1.50
CA ALA A 26 46.57 41.36 2.92
C ALA A 26 46.06 42.63 3.63
N GLU A 27 45.09 42.44 4.56
CA GLU A 27 44.76 43.16 5.82
C GLU A 27 44.41 44.69 5.81
N PRO A 28 43.72 45.26 6.84
CA PRO A 28 43.27 44.70 8.13
C PRO A 28 41.77 44.91 8.47
N VAL A 29 41.33 44.25 9.54
CA VAL A 29 39.99 44.34 10.17
C VAL A 29 39.93 45.52 11.13
N PRO A 30 38.94 46.44 11.06
CA PRO A 30 38.63 47.32 12.17
C PRO A 30 37.52 46.71 13.05
N ASN A 31 37.91 46.24 14.23
CA ASN A 31 36.99 45.92 15.32
C ASN A 31 36.25 47.19 15.75
N THR A 32 34.93 47.24 15.54
CA THR A 32 34.06 48.20 16.25
C THR A 32 33.07 47.40 17.09
N VAL A 33 33.40 47.26 18.37
CA VAL A 33 32.49 46.82 19.43
C VAL A 33 31.43 47.90 19.63
N GLY A 34 30.29 47.75 18.96
CA GLY A 34 29.05 48.46 19.27
C GLY A 34 28.17 47.55 20.12
N SER A 35 27.86 47.99 21.34
CA SER A 35 27.12 47.25 22.35
C SER A 35 25.78 46.68 21.85
N LEU A 36 25.56 45.38 22.12
CA LEU A 36 24.25 44.74 22.00
C LEU A 36 23.31 45.36 23.06
N PRO A 37 22.05 45.74 22.74
CA PRO A 37 21.07 45.97 23.79
C PRO A 37 20.84 44.67 24.58
N GLU A 38 20.82 44.76 25.91
CA GLU A 38 20.42 43.66 26.80
C GLU A 38 19.04 43.12 26.40
N PRO A 39 18.84 41.79 26.37
CA PRO A 39 17.50 41.23 26.18
C PRO A 39 16.64 41.53 27.42
N SER A 40 15.51 42.17 27.19
CA SER A 40 14.45 42.36 28.18
C SER A 40 13.87 41.00 28.61
N ASP A 41 13.87 40.77 29.93
CA ASP A 41 13.16 39.78 30.78
C ASP A 41 12.57 38.46 30.21
N PRO A 42 12.66 37.34 30.97
CA PRO A 42 12.16 36.03 30.57
C PRO A 42 10.63 35.98 30.73
N GLY A 43 9.92 36.44 29.71
CA GLY A 43 8.48 36.21 29.58
C GLY A 43 8.19 34.73 29.37
N THR A 44 7.88 34.03 30.47
CA THR A 44 7.01 32.83 30.57
C THR A 44 6.95 31.96 29.32
N LEU A 45 7.79 30.92 29.28
CA LEU A 45 7.60 29.78 28.39
C LEU A 45 6.21 29.18 28.65
N LEU A 46 5.25 29.48 27.78
CA LEU A 46 4.08 28.63 27.61
C LEU A 46 4.58 27.20 27.35
N PRO A 47 3.99 26.16 27.96
CA PRO A 47 4.42 24.79 27.68
C PRO A 47 4.31 24.59 26.17
N VAL A 48 5.43 24.22 25.54
CA VAL A 48 5.43 23.74 24.17
C VAL A 48 4.50 22.54 24.15
N VAL A 49 3.28 22.73 23.69
CA VAL A 49 2.44 21.65 23.22
C VAL A 49 3.22 21.09 22.06
N VAL A 50 3.92 19.98 22.30
CA VAL A 50 4.39 19.14 21.20
C VAL A 50 3.12 18.76 20.47
N VAL A 51 2.84 19.46 19.38
CA VAL A 51 1.92 18.97 18.36
C VAL A 51 2.62 17.74 17.83
N THR A 52 2.37 16.59 18.46
CA THR A 52 2.55 15.32 17.78
C THR A 52 1.63 15.43 16.58
N ASP A 53 2.22 15.52 15.39
CA ASP A 53 1.48 15.32 14.16
C ASP A 53 0.57 14.09 14.34
N PRO A 54 -0.70 14.14 13.90
CA PRO A 54 -1.50 12.93 13.86
C PRO A 54 -0.67 11.87 13.12
N PRO A 55 -0.69 10.60 13.55
CA PRO A 55 0.04 9.54 12.86
C PRO A 55 -0.27 9.68 11.38
N GLY A 56 0.76 9.98 10.58
CA GLY A 56 0.59 10.28 9.16
C GLY A 56 -0.27 9.21 8.53
N GLU A 57 -1.21 9.60 7.66
CA GLU A 57 -2.18 8.73 7.00
C GLU A 57 -1.45 7.59 6.28
N GLY A 58 -1.22 6.53 7.04
CA GLY A 58 -0.02 5.74 6.84
C GLY A 58 -0.39 4.59 5.99
N THR A 59 -0.26 4.69 4.67
CA THR A 59 -0.15 3.50 3.82
C THR A 59 0.81 2.54 4.50
N ALA A 60 0.36 1.31 4.72
CA ALA A 60 1.18 0.24 5.27
C ALA A 60 2.57 0.25 4.61
N PRO A 61 3.66 0.11 5.38
CA PRO A 61 4.99 -0.04 4.78
C PRO A 61 4.95 -1.15 3.71
N PRO A 62 5.62 -0.98 2.57
CA PRO A 62 5.75 -2.06 1.59
C PRO A 62 6.22 -3.34 2.28
N GLY A 63 5.48 -4.44 2.11
CA GLY A 63 5.78 -5.72 2.75
C GLY A 63 5.19 -5.93 4.15
N ALA A 64 4.43 -4.97 4.70
CA ALA A 64 3.77 -5.14 5.98
C ALA A 64 2.66 -6.20 5.92
N LEU A 65 1.93 -6.25 4.81
CA LEU A 65 0.87 -7.23 4.57
C LEU A 65 1.44 -8.54 4.03
N PHE A 66 0.98 -9.67 4.59
CA PHE A 66 1.28 -11.01 4.09
C PHE A 66 2.78 -11.31 3.97
N ALA A 67 3.59 -10.76 4.89
CA ALA A 67 5.06 -10.83 4.84
C ALA A 67 5.69 -10.30 3.53
N GLY A 68 4.94 -9.52 2.74
CA GLY A 68 5.32 -9.05 1.41
C GLY A 68 5.05 -10.02 0.27
N ASP A 69 4.46 -11.19 0.53
CA ASP A 69 4.00 -12.13 -0.49
C ASP A 69 2.48 -12.24 -0.51
N PHE A 70 1.85 -11.45 -1.39
CA PHE A 70 0.39 -11.45 -1.55
C PHE A 70 -0.17 -12.79 -2.05
N CYS A 71 0.64 -13.68 -2.61
CA CYS A 71 0.18 -15.02 -2.99
C CYS A 71 0.07 -15.99 -1.81
N THR A 72 0.42 -15.53 -0.60
CA THR A 72 0.14 -16.23 0.66
C THR A 72 -1.16 -15.77 1.34
N SER A 73 -1.81 -14.73 0.80
CA SER A 73 -3.03 -14.15 1.41
C SER A 73 -4.18 -15.15 1.47
N LEU A 74 -4.22 -16.11 0.55
CA LEU A 74 -5.20 -17.19 0.49
C LEU A 74 -4.50 -18.51 0.24
N THR A 75 -5.02 -19.56 0.87
CA THR A 75 -4.61 -20.95 0.62
C THR A 75 -5.65 -21.66 -0.23
N GLU A 76 -5.27 -22.78 -0.83
CA GLU A 76 -6.21 -23.66 -1.53
C GLU A 76 -7.36 -24.12 -0.62
N ALA A 77 -7.07 -24.34 0.68
CA ALA A 77 -8.08 -24.68 1.66
C ALA A 77 -9.13 -23.57 1.86
N ASP A 78 -8.72 -22.30 1.86
CA ASP A 78 -9.67 -21.18 1.97
C ASP A 78 -10.58 -21.11 0.74
N ILE A 79 -10.00 -21.27 -0.45
CA ILE A 79 -10.73 -21.26 -1.72
C ILE A 79 -11.74 -22.42 -1.77
N SER A 80 -11.32 -23.61 -1.35
CA SER A 80 -12.19 -24.80 -1.31
C SER A 80 -13.32 -24.72 -0.29
N ALA A 81 -13.20 -23.85 0.72
CA ALA A 81 -14.23 -23.65 1.73
C ALA A 81 -15.37 -22.73 1.26
N VAL A 82 -15.18 -22.00 0.15
CA VAL A 82 -16.09 -20.96 -0.34
C VAL A 82 -16.89 -21.45 -1.54
N VAL A 83 -18.19 -21.11 -1.56
CA VAL A 83 -19.06 -21.32 -2.73
C VAL A 83 -19.05 -20.05 -3.58
N PHE A 84 -18.75 -20.18 -4.87
CA PHE A 84 -18.68 -19.05 -5.81
C PHE A 84 -19.96 -18.97 -6.64
N SER A 85 -20.60 -17.80 -6.64
CA SER A 85 -21.80 -17.50 -7.46
C SER A 85 -22.93 -18.54 -7.37
N GLY A 86 -23.00 -19.31 -6.28
CA GLY A 86 -23.93 -20.44 -6.14
C GLY A 86 -23.64 -21.67 -7.02
N LEU A 87 -22.53 -21.68 -7.76
CA LEU A 87 -22.15 -22.73 -8.71
C LEU A 87 -21.49 -23.95 -8.06
N GLY A 88 -20.85 -23.75 -6.91
CA GLY A 88 -20.17 -24.81 -6.17
C GLY A 88 -18.96 -24.29 -5.39
N ARG A 89 -18.27 -25.21 -4.70
CA ARG A 89 -17.01 -24.90 -4.01
C ARG A 89 -15.91 -24.60 -5.03
N GLY A 90 -15.07 -23.62 -4.73
CA GLY A 90 -13.94 -23.26 -5.58
C GLY A 90 -12.79 -24.26 -5.51
N SER A 91 -11.95 -24.27 -6.54
CA SER A 91 -10.63 -24.89 -6.56
C SER A 91 -9.69 -24.04 -7.40
N LEU A 92 -8.40 -24.00 -7.07
CA LEU A 92 -7.42 -23.35 -7.95
C LEU A 92 -7.36 -24.09 -9.29
N SER A 93 -7.49 -23.36 -10.40
CA SER A 93 -7.35 -23.94 -11.74
C SER A 93 -5.94 -23.80 -12.33
N ASP A 94 -5.13 -22.90 -11.76
CA ASP A 94 -3.71 -22.71 -12.12
C ASP A 94 -2.94 -22.09 -10.94
N VAL A 95 -1.64 -21.85 -11.12
CA VAL A 95 -0.76 -21.22 -10.14
C VAL A 95 -1.14 -19.73 -9.94
N PRO A 96 -1.27 -19.26 -8.68
CA PRO A 96 -1.48 -17.84 -8.42
C PRO A 96 -0.38 -16.97 -9.03
N THR A 97 -0.77 -15.84 -9.62
CA THR A 97 0.14 -14.93 -10.30
C THR A 97 0.36 -13.68 -9.46
N ALA A 98 1.60 -13.49 -9.00
CA ALA A 98 2.00 -12.30 -8.26
C ALA A 98 2.03 -11.06 -9.16
N ALA A 99 1.60 -9.94 -8.59
CA ALA A 99 1.74 -8.58 -9.12
C ALA A 99 2.54 -7.73 -8.11
N LEU A 100 2.90 -6.50 -8.49
CA LEU A 100 3.68 -5.60 -7.63
C LEU A 100 2.99 -5.34 -6.29
N ASP A 101 1.68 -5.24 -6.30
CA ASP A 101 0.81 -4.84 -5.20
C ASP A 101 -0.28 -5.88 -4.93
N GLY A 102 -0.14 -7.13 -5.37
CA GLY A 102 -1.21 -8.09 -5.21
C GLY A 102 -0.92 -9.48 -5.74
N CYS A 103 -1.95 -10.32 -5.71
CA CYS A 103 -1.93 -11.64 -6.31
C CYS A 103 -3.29 -11.97 -6.95
N SER A 104 -3.25 -12.60 -8.12
CA SER A 104 -4.43 -13.14 -8.80
C SER A 104 -4.47 -14.65 -8.64
N TYR A 105 -5.59 -15.17 -8.15
CA TYR A 105 -5.86 -16.59 -7.95
C TYR A 105 -6.88 -17.04 -9.00
N PRO A 106 -6.48 -17.85 -10.00
CA PRO A 106 -7.41 -18.44 -10.95
C PRO A 106 -8.20 -19.55 -10.25
N VAL A 107 -9.53 -19.41 -10.21
CA VAL A 107 -10.44 -20.30 -9.48
C VAL A 107 -11.48 -20.88 -10.43
N ALA A 108 -11.62 -22.20 -10.43
CA ALA A 108 -12.73 -22.89 -11.07
C ALA A 108 -13.82 -23.23 -10.05
N ALA A 109 -15.09 -23.03 -10.42
CA ALA A 109 -16.24 -23.49 -9.65
C ALA A 109 -17.41 -23.80 -10.59
N GLY A 110 -18.01 -25.00 -10.45
CA GLY A 110 -19.18 -25.40 -11.24
C GLY A 110 -18.97 -25.41 -12.78
N GLY A 111 -17.72 -25.52 -13.25
CA GLY A 111 -17.38 -25.52 -14.68
C GLY A 111 -17.08 -24.13 -15.25
N GLU A 112 -17.13 -23.08 -14.44
CA GLU A 112 -16.73 -21.71 -14.81
C GLU A 112 -15.40 -21.33 -14.14
N GLU A 113 -14.67 -20.41 -14.76
CA GLU A 113 -13.41 -19.87 -14.23
C GLU A 113 -13.56 -18.39 -13.88
N PHE A 114 -12.98 -18.01 -12.74
CA PHE A 114 -12.97 -16.67 -12.19
C PHE A 114 -11.55 -16.29 -11.79
N SER A 115 -11.27 -14.99 -11.71
CA SER A 115 -10.06 -14.48 -11.07
C SER A 115 -10.44 -13.86 -9.73
N VAL A 116 -9.93 -14.43 -8.64
CA VAL A 116 -9.96 -13.79 -7.33
C VAL A 116 -8.71 -12.95 -7.19
N VAL A 117 -8.86 -11.66 -6.90
CA VAL A 117 -7.72 -10.73 -6.85
C VAL A 117 -7.60 -10.17 -5.44
N VAL A 118 -6.41 -10.29 -4.85
CA VAL A 118 -6.06 -9.63 -3.59
C VAL A 118 -5.07 -8.52 -3.90
N THR A 119 -5.34 -7.29 -3.44
CA THR A 119 -4.53 -6.11 -3.79
C THR A 119 -4.27 -5.25 -2.56
N ALA A 120 -3.05 -4.77 -2.37
CA ALA A 120 -2.70 -3.74 -1.40
C ALA A 120 -3.49 -2.47 -1.69
N ARG A 121 -3.97 -1.80 -0.65
CA ARG A 121 -4.73 -0.55 -0.76
C ARG A 121 -4.14 0.52 0.14
N SER A 122 -4.39 1.77 -0.22
CA SER A 122 -4.10 2.90 0.66
C SER A 122 -5.27 3.14 1.63
N GLN A 123 -5.00 3.91 2.68
CA GLN A 123 -6.06 4.41 3.56
C GLN A 123 -7.10 5.24 2.77
N ALA A 124 -6.66 6.01 1.77
CA ALA A 124 -7.55 6.80 0.93
C ALA A 124 -8.49 5.91 0.11
N ASP A 125 -7.97 4.82 -0.47
CA ASP A 125 -8.81 3.84 -1.19
C ASP A 125 -9.84 3.19 -0.27
N PHE A 126 -9.47 2.89 0.99
CA PHE A 126 -10.42 2.35 1.98
C PHE A 126 -11.46 3.40 2.43
N ALA A 127 -11.05 4.65 2.59
CA ALA A 127 -11.92 5.74 3.01
C ALA A 127 -12.95 6.09 1.94
N ALA A 128 -12.56 6.01 0.66
CA ALA A 128 -13.38 6.29 -0.51
C ALA A 128 -13.27 5.18 -1.56
N PRO A 129 -13.84 3.99 -1.30
CA PRO A 129 -13.70 2.83 -2.21
C PRO A 129 -14.59 2.95 -3.45
N ALA A 130 -15.67 3.73 -3.39
CA ALA A 130 -16.50 4.04 -4.56
C ALA A 130 -15.83 5.13 -5.42
N THR A 131 -15.96 5.01 -6.74
CA THR A 131 -15.40 5.98 -7.71
C THR A 131 -16.45 6.92 -8.30
N GLY A 132 -17.72 6.70 -7.96
CA GLY A 132 -18.89 7.49 -8.32
C GLY A 132 -20.04 7.18 -7.36
N ASP A 133 -21.21 6.85 -7.91
CA ASP A 133 -22.44 6.61 -7.15
C ASP A 133 -22.60 5.17 -6.64
N GLU A 134 -21.53 4.35 -6.65
CA GLU A 134 -21.62 2.98 -6.15
C GLU A 134 -21.97 2.96 -4.65
N ALA A 135 -22.94 2.13 -4.29
CA ALA A 135 -23.26 1.90 -2.88
C ALA A 135 -22.08 1.23 -2.17
N ILE A 136 -21.83 1.67 -0.92
CA ILE A 136 -20.81 1.10 -0.05
C ILE A 136 -21.53 0.36 1.08
N ASP A 137 -21.28 -0.95 1.17
CA ASP A 137 -21.77 -1.80 2.23
C ASP A 137 -20.75 -1.86 3.37
N GLU A 138 -21.13 -1.54 4.60
CA GLU A 138 -20.27 -1.75 5.78
C GLU A 138 -20.38 -3.22 6.23
N LEU A 139 -19.24 -3.91 6.30
CA LEU A 139 -19.18 -5.36 6.52
C LEU A 139 -18.60 -5.68 7.90
N ALA A 140 -19.39 -6.37 8.72
CA ALA A 140 -18.97 -6.78 10.06
C ALA A 140 -18.15 -8.08 10.06
N GLY A 141 -17.19 -8.17 11.00
CA GLY A 141 -16.41 -9.39 11.23
C GLY A 141 -15.42 -9.73 10.11
N VAL A 142 -14.88 -8.72 9.43
CA VAL A 142 -13.80 -8.85 8.45
C VAL A 142 -12.74 -7.79 8.79
N GLY A 143 -11.53 -8.23 9.16
CA GLY A 143 -10.49 -7.35 9.67
C GLY A 143 -10.94 -6.52 10.88
N GLU A 144 -10.35 -5.33 11.05
CA GLU A 144 -10.81 -4.32 11.99
C GLU A 144 -12.06 -3.58 11.48
N ALA A 145 -12.12 -3.37 10.17
CA ALA A 145 -13.25 -2.79 9.45
C ALA A 145 -13.19 -3.24 8.00
N ALA A 146 -14.36 -3.36 7.36
CA ALA A 146 -14.43 -3.72 5.95
C ALA A 146 -15.59 -3.04 5.24
N ARG A 147 -15.38 -2.77 3.95
CA ARG A 147 -16.33 -2.08 3.06
C ARG A 147 -16.44 -2.81 1.75
N GLY A 148 -17.65 -3.15 1.35
CA GLY A 148 -17.94 -3.80 0.09
C GLY A 148 -18.45 -2.83 -0.95
N VAL A 149 -18.01 -2.98 -2.20
CA VAL A 149 -18.46 -2.18 -3.34
C VAL A 149 -18.73 -3.10 -4.53
N THR A 150 -19.89 -2.92 -5.17
CA THR A 150 -20.20 -3.64 -6.41
C THR A 150 -19.42 -3.03 -7.57
N ARG A 151 -18.75 -3.89 -8.34
CA ARG A 151 -17.98 -3.54 -9.53
C ARG A 151 -18.61 -4.16 -10.77
N ALA A 152 -18.26 -3.65 -11.94
CA ALA A 152 -18.63 -4.30 -13.21
C ALA A 152 -18.06 -5.74 -13.32
N SER A 153 -16.92 -5.99 -12.67
CA SER A 153 -16.21 -7.27 -12.64
C SER A 153 -16.60 -8.19 -11.47
N GLY A 154 -17.53 -7.78 -10.59
CA GLY A 154 -17.94 -8.57 -9.43
C GLY A 154 -18.14 -7.72 -8.18
N TYR A 155 -17.66 -8.18 -7.03
CA TYR A 155 -17.77 -7.48 -5.76
C TYR A 155 -16.42 -7.39 -5.08
N GLU A 156 -16.04 -6.20 -4.66
CA GLU A 156 -14.75 -5.92 -4.05
C GLU A 156 -14.92 -5.53 -2.59
N VAL A 157 -14.21 -6.23 -1.70
CA VAL A 157 -14.20 -5.95 -0.27
C VAL A 157 -12.87 -5.31 0.10
N TYR A 158 -12.91 -4.05 0.50
CA TYR A 158 -11.80 -3.31 1.10
C TYR A 158 -11.74 -3.63 2.60
N VAL A 159 -10.56 -3.95 3.10
CA VAL A 159 -10.33 -4.42 4.46
C VAL A 159 -9.25 -3.56 5.11
N LYS A 160 -9.53 -3.10 6.33
CA LYS A 160 -8.53 -2.56 7.25
C LYS A 160 -8.09 -3.66 8.22
N VAL A 161 -6.78 -3.80 8.38
CA VAL A 161 -6.10 -4.68 9.34
C VAL A 161 -5.05 -3.86 10.11
N PRO A 162 -4.54 -4.34 11.26
CA PRO A 162 -3.65 -3.54 12.11
C PRO A 162 -2.41 -3.00 11.37
N ASN A 163 -1.90 -3.78 10.43
CA ASN A 163 -0.70 -3.49 9.64
C ASN A 163 -0.98 -2.88 8.26
N GLY A 164 -2.24 -2.63 7.87
CA GLY A 164 -2.52 -2.05 6.56
C GLY A 164 -3.94 -2.15 6.01
N TRP A 165 -4.05 -1.95 4.70
CA TRP A 165 -5.29 -2.08 3.94
C TRP A 165 -5.06 -2.91 2.70
N PHE A 166 -6.03 -3.75 2.38
CA PHE A 166 -6.05 -4.51 1.13
C PHE A 166 -7.49 -4.62 0.63
N SER A 167 -7.69 -5.11 -0.58
CA SER A 167 -8.99 -5.52 -1.07
C SER A 167 -8.99 -6.93 -1.61
N VAL A 168 -10.16 -7.55 -1.64
CA VAL A 168 -10.42 -8.84 -2.27
C VAL A 168 -11.57 -8.68 -3.26
N LEU A 169 -11.30 -8.89 -4.55
CA LEU A 169 -12.29 -8.88 -5.62
C LEU A 169 -12.63 -10.33 -6.01
N THR A 170 -13.92 -10.64 -6.04
CA THR A 170 -14.45 -11.95 -6.47
C THR A 170 -15.71 -11.72 -7.32
N PRO A 171 -16.29 -12.75 -7.97
CA PRO A 171 -17.49 -12.56 -8.80
C PRO A 171 -18.75 -12.15 -8.03
N ASP A 172 -18.83 -12.38 -6.71
CA ASP A 172 -20.03 -12.13 -5.91
C ASP A 172 -19.74 -11.73 -4.46
N ALA A 173 -20.67 -11.02 -3.83
CA ALA A 173 -20.48 -10.48 -2.48
C ALA A 173 -20.26 -11.54 -1.40
N THR A 174 -20.85 -12.74 -1.56
CA THR A 174 -20.73 -13.81 -0.57
C THR A 174 -19.31 -14.38 -0.59
N SER A 175 -18.80 -14.70 -1.77
CA SER A 175 -17.43 -15.19 -1.92
C SER A 175 -16.40 -14.12 -1.53
N ALA A 176 -16.62 -12.85 -1.88
CA ALA A 176 -15.72 -11.75 -1.55
C ALA A 176 -15.59 -11.58 -0.04
N THR A 177 -16.71 -11.54 0.67
CA THR A 177 -16.73 -11.37 2.13
C THR A 177 -16.07 -12.57 2.82
N ALA A 178 -16.34 -13.79 2.35
CA ALA A 178 -15.77 -15.00 2.93
C ALA A 178 -14.24 -15.05 2.75
N LEU A 179 -13.73 -14.76 1.55
CA LEU A 179 -12.29 -14.76 1.28
C LEU A 179 -11.58 -13.58 1.95
N ALA A 180 -12.20 -12.40 2.00
CA ALA A 180 -11.66 -11.25 2.73
C ALA A 180 -11.46 -11.56 4.21
N ARG A 181 -12.37 -12.29 4.85
CA ARG A 181 -12.20 -12.76 6.23
C ARG A 181 -10.98 -13.65 6.39
N ARG A 182 -10.81 -14.63 5.48
CA ARG A 182 -9.68 -15.57 5.49
C ARG A 182 -8.35 -14.88 5.22
N ALA A 183 -8.32 -13.91 4.33
CA ALA A 183 -7.14 -13.10 4.08
C ALA A 183 -6.80 -12.23 5.29
N ALA A 184 -7.80 -11.61 5.93
CA ALA A 184 -7.56 -10.78 7.12
C ALA A 184 -6.93 -11.59 8.26
N GLU A 185 -7.32 -12.85 8.46
CA GLU A 185 -6.70 -13.76 9.44
C GLU A 185 -5.20 -13.94 9.21
N ARG A 186 -4.71 -13.79 7.96
CA ARG A 186 -3.32 -14.00 7.54
C ARG A 186 -2.53 -12.72 7.33
N ALA A 187 -3.15 -11.56 7.40
CA ALA A 187 -2.50 -10.30 7.04
C ALA A 187 -1.20 -10.03 7.84
N ASP A 188 -1.16 -10.45 9.11
CA ASP A 188 -0.02 -10.33 10.02
C ASP A 188 0.82 -11.61 10.16
N GLN A 189 0.46 -12.70 9.47
CA GLN A 189 1.16 -13.99 9.58
C GLN A 189 2.34 -14.00 8.59
N GLY A 190 3.52 -13.60 9.09
CA GLY A 190 4.79 -13.62 8.37
C GLY A 190 5.93 -14.18 9.20
#